data_AF-A0A2E2B2I5-F1
#
_entry.id   AF-A0A2E2B2I5-F1
#
_cell.length_a   1.000
_cell.length_b   1.000
_cell.length_c   1.000
_cell.angle_alpha   90.00
_cell.angle_beta   90.00
_cell.angle_gamma   90.00
#
_symmetry.space_group_name_H-M   'P 1'
#
loop_
_entity.id
_entity.type
_entity.pdbx_description
1 polymer ?
#
loop_
_entity_poly.entity_id
_entity_poly.type
_entity_poly.pdbx_seq_one_letter_code
_entity_poly.pdbx_strand_id
1 'polypeptide(L)'
;MLTWRLTHTKEMPKMPIVILSPYSGRPVKIRDKDIGRSVRDEENRIFYVVSRSQGEGYYASLTRNGSEKDEKRYDELEQKTAVADVHKREELAQPVHNAMGRKRKGTWVRRLIYLAILGGLAYGAWTQKDRFMGSDDPSTPAIEQTVPVDAPADAPTDSTETPEGNQ
;
A
#
# COMPACT_ATOMS: atom_id res chain seq x y z
N MET A 1 -40.84 -65.61 -5.24
CA MET A 1 -40.58 -64.29 -5.86
C MET A 1 -40.76 -63.21 -4.80
N LEU A 2 -39.69 -62.75 -4.14
CA LEU A 2 -39.76 -61.58 -3.27
C LEU A 2 -38.53 -60.70 -3.55
N THR A 3 -38.73 -59.72 -4.41
CA THR A 3 -37.85 -58.57 -4.63
C THR A 3 -38.18 -57.49 -3.62
N TRP A 4 -37.27 -57.19 -2.70
CA TRP A 4 -37.29 -55.95 -1.93
C TRP A 4 -36.06 -55.13 -2.29
N ARG A 5 -36.27 -54.19 -3.24
CA ARG A 5 -35.44 -53.00 -3.43
C ARG A 5 -35.91 -51.95 -2.44
N LEU A 6 -35.04 -51.48 -1.56
CA LEU A 6 -35.12 -50.15 -0.96
C LEU A 6 -33.82 -49.88 -0.19
N THR A 7 -32.83 -49.30 -0.87
CA THR A 7 -31.76 -48.56 -0.18
C THR A 7 -31.96 -47.08 -0.47
N HIS A 8 -32.72 -46.42 0.41
CA HIS A 8 -32.67 -44.98 0.56
C HIS A 8 -31.31 -44.60 1.15
N THR A 9 -30.31 -44.38 0.31
CA THR A 9 -29.11 -43.64 0.71
C THR A 9 -29.50 -42.19 0.91
N LYS A 10 -29.68 -41.84 2.18
CA LYS A 10 -29.84 -40.49 2.72
C LYS A 10 -28.70 -39.62 2.17
N GLU A 11 -29.00 -38.75 1.21
CA GLU A 11 -28.07 -37.75 0.71
C GLU A 11 -27.76 -36.75 1.83
N MET A 12 -26.66 -36.98 2.55
CA MET A 12 -26.09 -35.92 3.38
C MET A 12 -25.47 -34.89 2.42
N PRO A 13 -25.68 -33.57 2.63
CA PRO A 13 -25.02 -32.53 1.85
C PRO A 13 -23.51 -32.63 2.13
N LYS A 14 -22.82 -33.37 1.26
CA LYS A 14 -21.41 -33.72 1.43
C LYS A 14 -20.58 -32.54 0.95
N MET A 15 -19.72 -32.04 1.82
CA MET A 15 -18.81 -30.93 1.50
C MET A 15 -18.04 -31.29 0.23
N PRO A 16 -17.95 -30.38 -0.77
CA PRO A 16 -17.27 -30.67 -2.01
C PRO A 16 -15.80 -30.99 -1.72
N ILE A 17 -15.35 -32.16 -2.16
CA ILE A 17 -13.96 -32.58 -2.00
C ILE A 17 -13.12 -31.73 -2.95
N VAL A 18 -12.14 -31.01 -2.44
CA VAL A 18 -11.21 -30.20 -3.24
C VAL A 18 -9.91 -31.00 -3.39
N ILE A 19 -9.53 -31.30 -4.63
CA ILE A 19 -8.29 -32.02 -4.95
C ILE A 19 -7.54 -31.22 -6.02
N LEU A 20 -6.22 -31.23 -5.96
CA LEU A 20 -5.39 -30.56 -6.96
C LEU A 20 -5.29 -31.42 -8.23
N SER A 21 -5.46 -30.80 -9.40
CA SER A 21 -5.18 -31.46 -10.68
C SER A 21 -3.70 -31.86 -10.76
N PRO A 22 -3.37 -33.07 -11.20
CA PRO A 22 -1.98 -33.53 -11.27
C PRO A 22 -1.20 -32.85 -12.40
N TYR A 23 -1.90 -32.18 -13.32
CA TYR A 23 -1.30 -31.49 -14.45
C TYR A 23 -1.11 -30.00 -14.19
N SER A 24 -2.16 -29.31 -13.77
CA SER A 24 -2.14 -27.85 -13.58
C SER A 24 -1.91 -27.41 -12.15
N GLY A 25 -1.99 -28.32 -11.17
CA GLY A 25 -1.95 -27.98 -9.75
C GLY A 25 -3.15 -27.14 -9.29
N ARG A 26 -4.17 -26.93 -10.14
CA ARG A 26 -5.34 -26.13 -9.80
C ARG A 26 -6.32 -26.95 -8.94
N PRO A 27 -6.96 -26.33 -7.94
CA PRO A 27 -7.98 -27.00 -7.14
C PRO A 27 -9.23 -27.28 -7.97
N VAL A 28 -9.61 -28.55 -8.06
CA VAL A 28 -10.82 -29.03 -8.71
C VAL A 28 -11.81 -29.47 -7.63
N LYS A 29 -13.04 -28.97 -7.73
CA LYS A 29 -14.14 -29.37 -6.85
C LYS A 29 -14.78 -30.64 -7.39
N ILE A 30 -14.77 -31.69 -6.59
CA ILE A 30 -15.22 -33.02 -6.98
C ILE A 30 -16.36 -33.44 -6.07
N ARG A 31 -17.31 -34.20 -6.62
CA ARG A 31 -18.40 -34.79 -5.86
C ARG A 31 -18.01 -36.20 -5.43
N ASP A 32 -18.62 -36.68 -4.37
CA ASP A 32 -18.32 -38.00 -3.82
C ASP A 32 -18.66 -39.15 -4.78
N LYS A 33 -19.65 -38.95 -5.65
CA LYS A 33 -19.98 -39.91 -6.70
C LYS A 33 -18.92 -40.03 -7.80
N ASP A 34 -17.99 -39.08 -7.85
CA ASP A 34 -16.91 -39.03 -8.85
C ASP A 34 -15.60 -39.66 -8.32
N ILE A 35 -15.58 -40.11 -7.06
CA ILE A 35 -14.49 -40.91 -6.49
C ILE A 35 -14.38 -42.23 -7.26
N GLY A 36 -13.17 -42.59 -7.69
CA GLY A 36 -12.92 -43.78 -8.53
C GLY A 36 -13.39 -43.65 -9.97
N ARG A 37 -13.86 -42.46 -10.39
CA ARG A 37 -14.20 -42.13 -11.78
C ARG A 37 -13.17 -41.18 -12.39
N SER A 38 -13.23 -41.04 -13.71
CA SER A 38 -12.48 -40.05 -14.46
C SER A 38 -13.09 -38.66 -14.25
N VAL A 39 -12.30 -37.72 -13.76
CA VAL A 39 -12.63 -36.31 -13.65
C VAL A 39 -11.84 -35.54 -14.71
N ARG A 40 -12.37 -34.41 -15.17
CA ARG A 40 -11.68 -33.52 -16.11
C ARG A 40 -11.27 -32.24 -15.40
N ASP A 41 -10.06 -31.77 -15.69
CA ASP A 41 -9.62 -30.45 -15.26
C ASP A 41 -10.18 -29.34 -16.17
N GLU A 42 -9.83 -28.09 -15.85
CA GLU A 42 -10.22 -26.91 -16.64
C GLU A 42 -9.68 -26.94 -18.09
N GLU A 43 -8.60 -27.68 -18.34
CA GLU A 43 -7.99 -27.90 -19.65
C GLU A 43 -8.54 -29.17 -20.33
N ASN A 44 -9.63 -29.76 -19.81
CA ASN A 44 -10.29 -30.94 -20.32
C ASN A 44 -9.41 -32.22 -20.32
N ARG A 45 -8.33 -32.23 -19.53
CA ARG A 45 -7.47 -33.41 -19.31
C ARG A 45 -8.09 -34.32 -18.26
N ILE A 46 -7.97 -35.63 -18.49
CA ILE A 46 -8.60 -36.63 -17.65
C ILE A 46 -7.62 -37.11 -16.58
N PHE A 47 -8.09 -37.15 -15.33
CA PHE A 47 -7.39 -37.79 -14.22
C PHE A 47 -8.39 -38.58 -13.36
N TYR A 48 -7.89 -39.39 -12.45
CA TYR A 48 -8.68 -40.23 -11.55
C TYR A 48 -8.50 -39.79 -10.10
N VAL A 49 -9.57 -39.94 -9.33
CA VAL A 49 -9.56 -39.65 -7.89
C VAL A 49 -9.49 -40.97 -7.15
N VAL A 50 -8.37 -41.21 -6.46
CA VAL A 50 -8.06 -42.48 -5.80
C VAL A 50 -7.86 -42.23 -4.31
N SER A 51 -8.27 -43.18 -3.47
CA SER A 51 -8.02 -43.14 -2.03
C SER A 51 -6.55 -43.37 -1.73
N ARG A 52 -6.00 -42.67 -0.72
CA ARG A 52 -4.61 -42.90 -0.26
C ARG A 52 -4.43 -44.30 0.30
N SER A 53 -3.20 -44.80 0.23
CA SER A 53 -2.82 -46.12 0.75
C SER A 53 -2.98 -46.23 2.27
N GLN A 54 -2.81 -45.12 2.99
CA GLN A 54 -2.97 -45.03 4.44
C GLN A 54 -4.44 -44.89 4.91
N GLY A 55 -5.41 -44.91 4.00
CA GLY A 55 -6.83 -44.95 4.32
C GLY A 55 -7.50 -43.60 4.58
N GLU A 56 -6.74 -42.52 4.81
CA GLU A 56 -7.29 -41.18 4.97
C GLU A 56 -7.00 -40.29 3.75
N GLY A 57 -8.07 -39.74 3.15
CA GLY A 57 -7.98 -38.77 2.07
C GLY A 57 -7.92 -39.36 0.66
N TYR A 58 -7.92 -38.46 -0.32
CA TYR A 58 -7.92 -38.77 -1.75
C TYR A 58 -6.82 -37.97 -2.44
N TYR A 59 -6.29 -38.51 -3.53
CA TYR A 59 -5.33 -37.84 -4.39
C TYR A 59 -5.69 -38.01 -5.85
N ALA A 60 -5.18 -37.12 -6.69
CA ALA A 60 -5.35 -37.22 -8.13
C ALA A 60 -4.24 -38.09 -8.73
N SER A 61 -4.62 -39.15 -9.44
CA SER A 61 -3.71 -40.03 -10.20
C SER A 61 -3.98 -39.92 -11.69
N LEU A 62 -2.93 -40.13 -12.48
CA LEU A 62 -3.02 -40.27 -13.94
C LEU A 62 -3.65 -41.62 -14.34
N THR A 63 -3.67 -42.58 -13.42
CA THR A 63 -4.12 -43.95 -13.66
C THR A 63 -5.28 -44.30 -12.73
N ARG A 64 -6.10 -45.28 -13.14
CA ARG A 64 -7.28 -45.68 -12.37
C ARG A 64 -6.96 -46.35 -11.04
N ASN A 65 -5.82 -47.04 -10.95
CA ASN A 65 -5.44 -47.81 -9.77
C ASN A 65 -4.56 -47.00 -8.80
N GLY A 66 -4.07 -45.83 -9.22
CA GLY A 66 -3.08 -45.11 -8.44
C GLY A 66 -1.69 -45.75 -8.50
N SER A 67 -0.68 -45.00 -8.08
CA SER A 67 0.69 -45.47 -7.91
C SER A 67 1.33 -44.69 -6.77
N GLU A 68 2.24 -45.31 -6.02
CA GLU A 68 3.03 -44.63 -5.00
C GLU A 68 3.78 -43.40 -5.57
N LYS A 69 4.16 -43.45 -6.85
CA LYS A 69 4.79 -42.30 -7.54
C LYS A 69 3.82 -41.13 -7.70
N ASP A 70 2.55 -41.41 -7.94
CA ASP A 70 1.52 -40.38 -8.07
C ASP A 70 1.13 -39.81 -6.71
N GLU A 71 1.10 -40.63 -5.66
CA GLU A 71 0.88 -40.18 -4.28
C GLU A 71 1.98 -39.20 -3.85
N LYS A 72 3.26 -39.54 -4.06
CA LYS A 72 4.39 -38.64 -3.80
C LYS A 72 4.32 -37.34 -4.60
N ARG A 73 3.98 -37.42 -5.89
CA ARG A 73 3.82 -36.22 -6.74
C ARG A 73 2.71 -35.32 -6.21
N TYR A 74 1.62 -35.91 -5.72
CA TYR A 74 0.52 -35.16 -5.13
C TYR A 74 0.95 -34.46 -3.84
N ASP A 75 1.69 -35.14 -2.96
CA ASP A 75 2.21 -34.53 -1.73
C ASP A 75 3.15 -33.34 -2.04
N GLU A 76 4.01 -33.47 -3.05
CA GLU A 76 4.86 -32.36 -3.51
C GLU A 76 4.04 -31.18 -4.05
N LEU A 77 2.96 -31.46 -4.79
CA LEU A 77 2.04 -30.45 -5.32
C LEU A 77 1.30 -29.73 -4.18
N GLU A 78 0.83 -30.47 -3.19
CA GLU A 78 0.13 -29.92 -2.02
C GLU A 78 1.06 -28.99 -1.22
N GLN A 79 2.31 -29.40 -1.00
CA GLN A 79 3.33 -28.57 -0.37
C GLN A 79 3.63 -27.30 -1.18
N LYS A 80 3.83 -27.42 -2.50
CA LYS A 80 4.09 -26.27 -3.38
C LYS A 80 2.94 -25.27 -3.38
N THR A 81 1.70 -25.76 -3.44
CA THR A 81 0.51 -24.90 -3.42
C THR A 81 0.32 -24.23 -2.06
N ALA A 82 0.56 -24.94 -0.96
CA ALA A 82 0.50 -24.36 0.38
C ALA A 82 1.49 -23.20 0.54
N VAL A 83 2.73 -23.37 0.05
CA VAL A 83 3.75 -22.31 0.05
C VAL A 83 3.35 -21.15 -0.87
N ALA A 84 2.83 -21.44 -2.07
CA ALA A 84 2.37 -20.42 -3.01
C ALA A 84 1.19 -19.59 -2.47
N ASP A 85 0.28 -20.21 -1.72
CA ASP A 85 -0.85 -19.52 -1.11
C ASP A 85 -0.43 -18.59 0.03
N VAL A 86 0.60 -18.96 0.80
CA VAL A 86 1.20 -18.07 1.82
C VAL A 86 1.81 -16.85 1.14
N HIS A 87 2.63 -17.04 0.10
CA HIS A 87 3.23 -15.94 -0.63
C HIS A 87 2.21 -15.04 -1.33
N LYS A 88 1.14 -15.60 -1.92
CA LYS A 88 0.05 -14.80 -2.48
C LYS A 88 -0.66 -13.96 -1.43
N ARG A 89 -0.88 -14.50 -0.22
CA ARG A 89 -1.46 -13.73 0.89
C ARG A 89 -0.53 -12.63 1.35
N GLU A 90 0.76 -12.89 1.42
CA GLU A 90 1.77 -11.87 1.74
C GLU A 90 1.80 -10.76 0.68
N GLU A 91 1.77 -11.12 -0.61
CA GLU A 91 1.79 -10.17 -1.73
C GLU A 91 0.50 -9.33 -1.81
N LEU A 92 -0.67 -9.92 -1.53
CA LEU A 92 -1.94 -9.19 -1.42
C LEU A 92 -2.01 -8.31 -0.16
N ALA A 93 -1.31 -8.71 0.91
CA ALA A 93 -1.19 -7.91 2.13
C ALA A 93 -0.19 -6.76 1.99
N GLN A 94 0.69 -6.80 0.99
CA GLN A 94 1.53 -5.65 0.70
C GLN A 94 0.65 -4.50 0.21
N PRO A 95 0.82 -3.28 0.78
CA PRO A 95 0.04 -2.14 0.37
C PRO A 95 0.34 -1.86 -1.10
N VAL A 96 -0.64 -2.12 -1.97
CA VAL A 96 -0.59 -1.78 -3.39
C VAL A 96 -0.13 -0.33 -3.49
N HIS A 97 1.10 -0.13 -4.00
CA HIS A 97 1.65 1.20 -4.20
C HIS A 97 0.79 1.93 -5.23
N ASN A 98 -0.19 2.66 -4.72
CA ASN A 98 -1.14 3.39 -5.53
C ASN A 98 -0.40 4.59 -6.13
N ALA A 99 0.04 4.45 -7.39
CA ALA A 99 0.71 5.50 -8.14
C ALA A 99 -0.18 6.73 -8.41
N MET A 100 -1.46 6.66 -8.05
CA MET A 100 -2.33 7.83 -7.93
C MET A 100 -1.93 8.63 -6.68
N GLY A 101 -0.90 9.46 -6.84
CA GLY A 101 -0.44 10.38 -5.81
C GLY A 101 -1.60 11.16 -5.21
N ARG A 102 -1.72 11.09 -3.88
CA ARG A 102 -2.69 11.83 -3.07
C ARG A 102 -2.62 13.31 -3.46
N LYS A 103 -3.59 13.81 -4.23
CA LYS A 103 -3.66 15.20 -4.70
C LYS A 103 -3.58 16.12 -3.47
N ARG A 104 -2.43 16.76 -3.24
CA ARG A 104 -2.21 17.67 -2.12
C ARG A 104 -3.07 18.93 -2.34
N LYS A 105 -4.29 18.95 -1.81
CA LYS A 105 -5.21 20.10 -1.86
C LYS A 105 -4.63 21.38 -1.20
N GLY A 106 -3.55 21.27 -0.42
CA GLY A 106 -2.95 22.39 0.31
C GLY A 106 -2.19 23.42 -0.53
N THR A 107 -1.70 23.09 -1.72
CA THR A 107 -0.91 24.05 -2.54
C THR A 107 -1.76 25.13 -3.19
N TRP A 108 -2.99 24.82 -3.59
CA TRP A 108 -3.90 25.79 -4.21
C TRP A 108 -4.43 26.81 -3.21
N VAL A 109 -4.84 26.36 -2.02
CA VAL A 109 -5.31 27.26 -0.95
C VAL A 109 -4.21 28.24 -0.55
N ARG A 110 -2.97 27.75 -0.41
CA ARG A 110 -1.83 28.61 -0.09
C ARG A 110 -1.56 29.66 -1.17
N ARG A 111 -1.66 29.29 -2.46
CA ARG A 111 -1.55 30.23 -3.58
C ARG A 111 -2.64 31.30 -3.58
N LEU A 112 -3.89 30.92 -3.28
CA LEU A 112 -5.00 31.86 -3.16
C LEU A 112 -4.79 32.86 -2.02
N ILE A 113 -4.29 32.40 -0.87
CA ILE A 113 -3.96 33.26 0.26
C ILE A 113 -2.85 34.26 -0.13
N TYR A 114 -1.77 33.80 -0.78
CA TYR A 114 -0.70 34.69 -1.24
C TYR A 114 -1.22 35.74 -2.23
N LEU A 115 -2.08 35.36 -3.18
CA LEU A 115 -2.68 36.30 -4.13
C LEU A 115 -3.58 37.33 -3.42
N ALA A 116 -4.36 36.90 -2.43
CA ALA A 116 -5.21 37.82 -1.65
C ALA A 116 -4.38 38.83 -0.85
N ILE A 117 -3.27 38.40 -0.22
CA ILE A 117 -2.35 39.30 0.50
C ILE A 117 -1.70 40.28 -0.48
N LEU A 118 -1.20 39.80 -1.62
CA LEU A 118 -0.56 40.64 -2.62
C LEU A 118 -1.55 41.68 -3.20
N GLY A 119 -2.78 41.25 -3.50
CA GLY A 119 -3.84 42.12 -3.98
C GLY A 119 -4.27 43.16 -2.93
N GLY A 120 -4.36 42.77 -1.65
CA GLY A 120 -4.65 43.67 -0.55
C GLY A 120 -3.57 44.73 -0.35
N LEU A 121 -2.29 44.35 -0.44
CA LEU A 121 -1.16 45.29 -0.37
C LEU A 121 -1.15 46.26 -1.55
N ALA A 122 -1.37 45.76 -2.78
CA ALA A 122 -1.45 46.60 -3.97
C ALA A 122 -2.62 47.59 -3.89
N TYR A 123 -3.78 47.15 -3.43
CA TYR A 123 -4.96 48.00 -3.23
C TYR A 123 -4.76 49.03 -2.11
N GLY A 124 -4.13 48.63 -1.00
CA GLY A 124 -3.75 49.54 0.08
C GLY A 124 -2.77 50.62 -0.37
N ALA A 125 -1.74 50.24 -1.13
CA ALA A 125 -0.79 51.20 -1.71
C ALA A 125 -1.45 52.15 -2.71
N TRP A 126 -2.39 51.66 -3.52
CA TRP A 126 -3.13 52.49 -4.48
C TRP A 126 -4.02 53.52 -3.77
N THR A 127 -4.72 53.13 -2.71
CA THR A 127 -5.59 54.03 -1.94
C THR A 127 -4.85 54.99 -1.01
N GLN A 128 -3.62 54.66 -0.58
CA GLN A 128 -2.76 55.57 0.19
C GLN A 128 -1.96 56.54 -0.68
N LYS A 129 -1.85 56.31 -2.00
CA LYS A 129 -1.16 57.24 -2.91
C LYS A 129 -1.70 58.67 -2.80
N ASP A 130 -3.01 58.81 -2.61
CA ASP A 130 -3.66 60.12 -2.48
C ASP A 130 -3.42 60.81 -1.12
N ARG A 131 -2.92 60.07 -0.10
CA ARG A 131 -2.59 60.64 1.22
C ARG A 131 -1.14 61.12 1.32
N PHE A 132 -0.23 60.58 0.52
CA PHE A 132 1.19 60.95 0.55
C PHE A 132 1.60 61.93 -0.56
N MET A 133 0.80 62.09 -1.62
CA MET A 133 0.90 63.25 -2.50
C MET A 133 0.17 64.45 -1.87
N GLY A 134 0.62 64.83 -0.67
CA GLY A 134 0.34 66.13 -0.11
C GLY A 134 1.00 67.19 -1.00
N SER A 135 0.19 68.16 -1.41
CA SER A 135 0.60 69.43 -1.99
C SER A 135 1.92 69.93 -1.41
N ASP A 136 2.93 70.09 -2.26
CA ASP A 136 4.10 70.91 -1.99
C ASP A 136 3.61 72.34 -1.70
N ASP A 137 3.33 72.64 -0.44
CA ASP A 137 3.10 74.00 0.04
C ASP A 137 4.48 74.55 0.46
N PRO A 138 5.11 75.45 -0.33
CA PRO A 138 6.51 75.85 -0.17
C PRO A 138 6.71 76.90 0.93
N SER A 139 6.01 76.74 2.05
CA SER A 139 6.00 77.74 3.13
C SER A 139 6.06 77.01 4.46
N THR A 140 7.26 76.83 5.03
CA THR A 140 7.58 77.08 6.46
C THR A 140 9.05 76.70 6.75
N PRO A 141 9.80 77.53 7.50
CA PRO A 141 11.25 77.69 7.35
C PRO A 141 12.11 76.79 8.25
N ALA A 142 13.40 76.80 7.91
CA ALA A 142 14.52 76.16 8.59
C ALA A 142 14.50 76.37 10.12
N ILE A 143 14.50 75.26 10.86
CA ILE A 143 14.76 75.24 12.30
C ILE A 143 16.27 75.06 12.47
N GLU A 144 16.90 76.08 13.06
CA GLU A 144 18.31 76.11 13.47
C GLU A 144 18.65 74.93 14.38
N GLN A 145 19.66 74.18 13.95
CA GLN A 145 20.25 73.08 14.69
C GLN A 145 21.28 73.65 15.68
N THR A 146 20.86 73.92 16.92
CA THR A 146 21.80 74.26 18.00
C THR A 146 22.44 72.99 18.56
N VAL A 147 23.71 72.80 18.27
CA VAL A 147 24.60 71.79 18.84
C VAL A 147 25.13 72.31 20.19
N PRO A 148 25.01 71.56 21.31
CA PRO A 148 25.91 71.77 22.43
C PRO A 148 27.16 70.91 22.27
N VAL A 149 28.25 71.61 21.96
CA VAL A 149 29.63 71.19 22.21
C VAL A 149 29.88 71.31 23.71
N ASP A 150 30.29 70.23 24.37
CA ASP A 150 31.51 70.25 25.17
C ASP A 150 32.04 68.84 25.48
N ALA A 151 33.36 68.75 25.36
CA ALA A 151 34.22 67.57 25.39
C ALA A 151 34.73 67.30 26.84
N PRO A 152 35.91 66.70 27.07
CA PRO A 152 36.53 65.46 26.58
C PRO A 152 36.94 64.53 27.76
N ALA A 153 37.56 63.38 27.43
CA ALA A 153 38.89 62.99 27.93
C ALA A 153 39.01 61.56 28.52
N ASP A 154 40.15 60.94 28.14
CA ASP A 154 40.90 59.88 28.82
C ASP A 154 40.53 58.40 28.55
N ALA A 155 41.04 57.90 27.41
CA ALA A 155 42.13 56.91 27.24
C ALA A 155 42.54 55.98 28.43
N PRO A 156 43.41 54.98 28.21
CA PRO A 156 43.39 53.89 27.22
C PRO A 156 43.72 52.50 27.86
N THR A 157 43.86 51.48 27.01
CA THR A 157 44.60 50.20 27.20
C THR A 157 44.19 49.26 28.34
N ASP A 158 43.86 48.00 28.03
CA ASP A 158 44.81 46.90 28.29
C ASP A 158 44.41 45.61 27.56
N SER A 159 45.43 44.85 27.25
CA SER A 159 45.56 43.65 26.45
C SER A 159 45.15 42.42 27.24
N THR A 160 44.49 41.43 26.65
CA THR A 160 44.85 40.03 26.89
C THR A 160 44.36 39.12 25.76
N GLU A 161 45.30 38.86 24.87
CA GLU A 161 45.38 37.68 24.01
C GLU A 161 45.83 36.49 24.89
N THR A 162 45.13 35.35 24.88
CA THR A 162 45.70 33.99 25.08
C THR A 162 44.65 32.92 24.72
N PRO A 163 44.99 31.88 23.94
CA PRO A 163 44.10 30.81 23.51
C PRO A 163 44.25 29.51 24.34
N GLU A 164 43.15 28.75 24.48
CA GLU A 164 43.14 27.30 24.72
C GLU A 164 41.92 26.77 23.92
N GLY A 165 42.01 25.84 22.98
CA GLY A 165 42.81 24.62 23.01
C GLY A 165 41.97 23.52 23.65
N ASN A 166 41.13 22.83 22.87
CA ASN A 166 40.66 21.50 23.27
C ASN A 166 40.39 20.62 22.04
N GLN A 167 41.09 19.49 22.03
CA GLN A 167 40.82 18.32 21.19
C GLN A 167 39.68 17.50 21.79
#